data_AF-A0A4Y2SC39-F1
#
_entry.id   AF-A0A4Y2SC39-F1
#
_cell.length_a   1.000
_cell.length_b   1.000
_cell.length_c   1.000
_cell.angle_alpha   90.00
_cell.angle_beta   90.00
_cell.angle_gamma   90.00
#
_symmetry.space_group_name_H-M   'P 1'
#
loop_
_entity.id
_entity.type
_entity.pdbx_description
1 polymer ?
#
loop_
_entity_poly.entity_id
_entity_poly.type
_entity_poly.pdbx_seq_one_letter_code
_entity_poly.pdbx_strand_id
1 'polypeptide(L)'
;MHLKASIALIAYLVFAYVKAETCPPESLTRPCECLPELDLTLECRNITDASVLDGISRRTGDITFEKLRMFNSRIESIPPNTLTKKQLKAIEIYDSKLNSLFDGIDESNSVRALDLFRVEFGQTFPWSQLKPLKNLRTFVAARSFIPELADESKNNVNKELIYLTLHETHTRWISDGIFSEYSDLREIVIGNCGLRSVKRNYFPRPAAKLFQIKL
;
A
#
# COMPACT_ATOMS: atom_id res chain seq x y z
N MET A 1 -12.64 -37.43 41.45
CA MET A 1 -11.50 -36.56 41.05
C MET A 1 -11.53 -36.14 39.57
N HIS A 2 -12.61 -36.39 38.80
CA HIS A 2 -12.67 -36.09 37.36
C HIS A 2 -13.39 -34.78 36.99
N LEU A 3 -14.08 -34.13 37.92
CA LEU A 3 -14.88 -32.92 37.63
C LEU A 3 -14.05 -31.63 37.50
N LYS A 4 -12.83 -31.60 38.06
CA LYS A 4 -11.95 -30.41 38.03
C LYS A 4 -11.18 -30.26 36.71
N ALA A 5 -10.91 -31.36 36.01
CA ALA A 5 -10.17 -31.33 34.74
C ALA A 5 -11.03 -30.80 33.58
N SER A 6 -12.32 -31.08 33.57
CA SER A 6 -13.25 -30.64 32.52
C SER A 6 -13.50 -29.12 32.54
N ILE A 7 -13.52 -28.50 33.72
CA ILE A 7 -13.73 -27.04 33.86
C ILE A 7 -12.50 -26.27 33.39
N ALA A 8 -11.29 -26.78 33.67
CA ALA A 8 -10.05 -26.16 33.21
C ALA A 8 -9.89 -26.21 31.68
N LEU A 9 -10.35 -27.29 31.03
CA LEU A 9 -10.35 -27.41 29.57
C LEU A 9 -11.37 -26.48 28.90
N ILE A 10 -12.56 -26.32 29.50
CA ILE A 10 -13.57 -25.37 29.01
C ILE A 10 -13.09 -23.93 29.21
N ALA A 11 -12.45 -23.60 30.34
CA ALA A 11 -11.85 -22.29 30.55
C ALA A 11 -10.72 -22.00 29.55
N TYR A 12 -9.90 -22.99 29.19
CA TYR A 12 -8.85 -22.84 28.17
C TYR A 12 -9.43 -22.71 26.74
N LEU A 13 -10.50 -23.45 26.43
CA LEU A 13 -11.21 -23.34 25.15
C LEU A 13 -11.99 -22.02 25.01
N VAL A 14 -12.47 -21.44 26.12
CA VAL A 14 -13.03 -20.09 26.15
C VAL A 14 -11.92 -19.04 26.08
N PHE A 15 -10.73 -19.25 26.66
CA PHE A 15 -9.59 -18.32 26.51
C PHE A 15 -8.89 -18.42 25.15
N ALA A 16 -9.12 -19.50 24.40
CA ALA A 16 -8.93 -19.55 22.96
C ALA A 16 -10.09 -18.86 22.21
N TYR A 17 -10.72 -17.85 22.84
CA TYR A 17 -11.40 -16.77 22.13
C TYR A 17 -10.43 -16.32 21.04
N VAL A 18 -10.72 -16.79 19.83
CA VAL A 18 -10.32 -16.20 18.58
C VAL A 18 -10.14 -14.71 18.87
N LYS A 19 -8.90 -14.20 18.79
CA LYS A 19 -8.68 -12.77 18.59
C LYS A 19 -9.33 -12.50 17.23
N ALA A 20 -10.64 -12.35 17.24
CA ALA A 20 -11.34 -11.77 16.14
C ALA A 20 -10.69 -10.40 16.05
N GLU A 21 -10.00 -10.17 14.94
CA GLU A 21 -9.49 -8.88 14.57
C GLU A 21 -10.71 -7.97 14.38
N THR A 22 -11.24 -7.49 15.50
CA THR A 22 -12.43 -6.67 15.56
C THR A 22 -12.00 -5.24 15.62
N CYS A 23 -12.78 -4.39 14.96
CA CYS A 23 -12.61 -2.97 15.07
C CYS A 23 -12.61 -2.49 16.53
N PRO A 24 -11.73 -1.56 16.89
CA PRO A 24 -11.82 -0.87 18.17
C PRO A 24 -13.15 -0.10 18.29
N PRO A 25 -13.53 0.32 19.50
CA PRO A 25 -14.61 1.28 19.67
C PRO A 25 -14.42 2.51 18.76
N GLU A 26 -15.50 2.93 18.11
CA GLU A 26 -15.49 4.02 17.12
C GLU A 26 -14.88 5.32 17.66
N SER A 27 -15.02 5.57 18.96
CA SER A 27 -14.40 6.72 19.65
C SER A 27 -12.88 6.78 19.52
N LEU A 28 -12.21 5.65 19.25
CA LEU A 28 -10.76 5.58 19.06
C LEU A 28 -10.37 5.87 17.61
N THR A 29 -11.20 5.52 16.63
CA THR A 29 -10.90 5.66 15.20
C THR A 29 -11.47 6.91 14.57
N ARG A 30 -12.49 7.55 15.16
CA ARG A 30 -13.07 8.80 14.64
C ARG A 30 -11.97 9.84 14.35
N PRO A 31 -12.08 10.56 13.22
CA PRO A 31 -13.18 10.58 12.26
C PRO A 31 -13.15 9.46 11.21
N CYS A 32 -12.20 8.52 11.28
CA CYS A 32 -12.14 7.38 10.38
C CYS A 32 -13.03 6.22 10.86
N GLU A 33 -13.52 5.45 9.91
CA GLU A 33 -14.35 4.27 10.13
C GLU A 33 -13.47 3.02 10.08
N CYS A 34 -13.74 2.05 10.95
CA CYS A 34 -13.12 0.74 10.86
C CYS A 34 -14.13 -0.25 10.28
N LEU A 35 -13.74 -0.93 9.20
CA LEU A 35 -14.57 -1.82 8.40
C LEU A 35 -14.04 -3.26 8.53
N PRO A 36 -14.61 -4.08 9.43
CA PRO A 36 -14.08 -5.42 9.70
C PRO A 36 -14.32 -6.40 8.53
N GLU A 37 -15.41 -6.21 7.79
CA GLU A 37 -15.79 -7.04 6.62
C GLU A 37 -14.89 -6.82 5.40
N LEU A 38 -13.99 -5.83 5.45
CA LEU A 38 -13.10 -5.46 4.36
C LEU A 38 -11.64 -5.65 4.77
N ASP A 39 -11.29 -6.81 5.31
CA ASP A 39 -9.95 -7.08 5.84
C ASP A 39 -9.53 -5.99 6.84
N LEU A 40 -10.28 -5.82 7.94
CA LEU A 40 -9.98 -4.87 9.02
C LEU A 40 -9.44 -3.51 8.51
N THR A 41 -10.22 -2.87 7.62
CA THR A 41 -9.80 -1.64 6.95
C THR A 41 -10.06 -0.44 7.85
N LEU A 42 -9.06 0.43 8.01
CA LEU A 42 -9.27 1.81 8.49
C LEU A 42 -9.55 2.71 7.30
N GLU A 43 -10.79 3.17 7.16
CA GLU A 43 -11.23 4.06 6.10
C GLU A 43 -11.34 5.50 6.59
N CYS A 44 -10.54 6.38 5.99
CA CYS A 44 -10.47 7.79 6.31
C CYS A 44 -10.96 8.63 5.13
N ARG A 45 -11.89 9.56 5.39
CA ARG A 45 -12.49 10.42 4.35
C ARG A 45 -12.32 11.89 4.73
N ASN A 46 -12.06 12.73 3.73
CA ASN A 46 -11.99 14.19 3.88
C ASN A 46 -10.98 14.64 4.95
N ILE A 47 -9.86 13.92 5.10
CA ILE A 47 -8.83 14.29 6.07
C ILE A 47 -7.98 15.41 5.48
N THR A 48 -7.88 16.52 6.20
CA THR A 48 -7.08 17.68 5.79
C THR A 48 -5.84 17.90 6.66
N ASP A 49 -5.69 17.13 7.73
CA ASP A 49 -4.58 17.21 8.67
C ASP A 49 -4.05 15.80 8.96
N ALA A 50 -2.76 15.58 8.69
CA ALA A 50 -2.08 14.30 8.91
C ALA A 50 -2.09 13.90 10.40
N SER A 51 -2.18 14.87 11.32
CA SER A 51 -2.26 14.64 12.76
C SER A 51 -3.45 13.78 13.18
N VAL A 52 -4.50 13.70 12.35
CA VAL A 52 -5.63 12.81 12.55
C VAL A 52 -5.18 11.34 12.54
N LEU A 53 -4.34 10.94 11.59
CA LEU A 53 -3.84 9.57 11.46
C LEU A 53 -2.91 9.21 12.63
N ASP A 54 -2.06 10.14 13.05
CA ASP A 54 -1.25 9.98 14.27
C ASP A 54 -2.11 9.87 15.54
N GLY A 55 -3.17 10.68 15.63
CA GLY A 55 -4.12 10.67 16.73
C GLY A 55 -4.83 9.32 16.85
N ILE A 56 -5.30 8.77 15.72
CA ILE A 56 -5.88 7.42 15.68
C ILE A 56 -4.84 6.39 16.09
N SER A 57 -3.62 6.49 15.54
CA SER A 57 -2.54 5.55 15.84
C SER A 57 -2.23 5.50 17.34
N ARG A 58 -2.22 6.66 18.01
CA ARG A 58 -2.04 6.78 19.47
C ARG A 58 -3.23 6.21 20.26
N ARG A 59 -4.47 6.55 19.88
CA ARG A 59 -5.68 6.12 20.60
C ARG A 59 -5.94 4.63 20.50
N THR A 60 -5.58 4.01 19.37
CA THR A 60 -5.80 2.58 19.11
C THR A 60 -4.66 1.71 19.61
N GLY A 61 -3.57 2.29 20.13
CA GLY A 61 -2.47 1.54 20.76
C GLY A 61 -1.88 0.45 19.84
N ASP A 62 -1.85 -0.80 20.33
CA ASP A 62 -1.31 -1.96 19.62
C ASP A 62 -2.31 -2.62 18.65
N ILE A 63 -3.53 -2.07 18.54
CA ILE A 63 -4.50 -2.56 17.56
C ILE A 63 -3.97 -2.25 16.17
N THR A 64 -3.82 -3.30 15.37
CA THR A 64 -3.37 -3.27 13.98
C THR A 64 -4.55 -3.10 13.04
N PHE A 65 -4.26 -2.64 11.82
CA PHE A 65 -5.20 -2.63 10.72
C PHE A 65 -4.51 -3.32 9.55
N GLU A 66 -5.26 -4.10 8.78
CA GLU A 66 -4.70 -4.79 7.62
C GLU A 66 -4.58 -3.82 6.43
N LYS A 67 -5.50 -2.85 6.34
CA LYS A 67 -5.57 -1.89 5.23
C LYS A 67 -5.89 -0.48 5.70
N LEU A 68 -5.27 0.50 5.05
CA LEU A 68 -5.64 1.91 5.15
C LEU A 68 -6.27 2.34 3.83
N ARG A 69 -7.48 2.89 3.90
CA ARG A 69 -8.15 3.55 2.77
C ARG A 69 -8.28 5.04 3.02
N MET A 70 -7.87 5.84 2.05
CA MET A 70 -8.01 7.29 2.10
C MET A 70 -8.81 7.79 0.92
N PHE A 71 -9.85 8.58 1.18
CA PHE A 71 -10.67 9.21 0.16
C PHE A 71 -10.72 10.72 0.34
N ASN A 72 -10.71 11.47 -0.78
CA ASN A 72 -10.98 12.91 -0.81
C ASN A 72 -10.16 13.70 0.22
N SER A 73 -8.93 13.28 0.48
CA SER A 73 -8.09 13.81 1.55
C SER A 73 -7.01 14.72 1.00
N ARG A 74 -6.63 15.73 1.78
CA ARG A 74 -5.58 16.69 1.43
C ARG A 74 -4.63 16.84 2.61
N ILE A 75 -3.63 15.98 2.67
CA ILE A 75 -2.64 15.96 3.76
C ILE A 75 -1.24 16.19 3.20
N GLU A 76 -0.27 16.53 4.05
CA GLU A 76 1.11 16.65 3.58
C GLU A 76 1.68 15.29 3.18
N SER A 77 1.54 14.29 4.05
CA SER A 77 1.95 12.91 3.83
C SER A 77 1.37 11.99 4.90
N ILE A 78 1.43 10.66 4.71
CA ILE A 78 1.00 9.69 5.72
C ILE A 78 2.08 9.60 6.82
N PRO A 79 1.72 9.82 8.10
CA PRO A 79 2.68 9.77 9.21
C PRO A 79 3.29 8.38 9.43
N PRO A 80 4.53 8.30 9.93
CA PRO A 80 5.28 7.04 9.99
C PRO A 80 4.67 6.04 10.97
N ASN A 81 4.13 6.52 12.09
CA ASN A 81 3.45 5.68 13.08
C ASN A 81 2.24 4.94 12.48
N THR A 82 1.59 5.52 11.47
CA THR A 82 0.47 4.90 10.77
C THR A 82 0.91 3.64 10.03
N LEU A 83 2.14 3.61 9.51
CA LEU A 83 2.66 2.45 8.77
C LEU A 83 3.34 1.43 9.69
N THR A 84 4.21 1.88 10.59
CA THR A 84 5.07 0.97 11.37
C THR A 84 4.33 0.31 12.53
N LYS A 85 3.51 1.06 13.27
CA LYS A 85 2.79 0.51 14.43
C LYS A 85 1.55 -0.28 14.04
N LYS A 86 0.90 0.07 12.93
CA LYS A 86 -0.36 -0.55 12.52
C LYS A 86 -0.19 -1.78 11.64
N GLN A 87 1.04 -2.06 11.21
CA GLN A 87 1.38 -3.26 10.43
C GLN A 87 0.52 -3.40 9.16
N LEU A 88 0.18 -2.26 8.54
CA LEU A 88 -0.64 -2.18 7.33
C LEU A 88 -0.01 -3.06 6.23
N LYS A 89 -0.82 -3.94 5.63
CA LYS A 89 -0.44 -4.72 4.45
C LYS A 89 -0.81 -4.01 3.15
N ALA A 90 -1.84 -3.19 3.15
CA ALA A 90 -2.30 -2.46 1.98
C ALA A 90 -2.59 -0.99 2.28
N ILE A 91 -2.23 -0.12 1.33
CA ILE A 91 -2.58 1.30 1.35
C ILE A 91 -3.27 1.62 0.04
N GLU A 92 -4.49 2.12 0.12
CA GLU A 92 -5.28 2.53 -1.03
C GLU A 92 -5.68 4.01 -0.88
N ILE A 93 -5.32 4.84 -1.85
CA ILE A 93 -5.56 6.28 -1.82
C ILE A 93 -6.36 6.70 -3.05
N TYR A 94 -7.48 7.37 -2.82
CA TYR A 94 -8.46 7.77 -3.83
C TYR A 94 -8.72 9.26 -3.76
N ASP A 95 -8.76 9.92 -4.92
CA ASP A 95 -9.25 11.31 -5.06
C ASP A 95 -8.59 12.29 -4.10
N SER A 96 -7.29 12.11 -3.85
CA SER A 96 -6.59 12.80 -2.77
C SER A 96 -5.40 13.59 -3.28
N LYS A 97 -4.95 14.54 -2.47
CA LYS A 97 -3.76 15.33 -2.74
C LYS A 97 -2.78 15.22 -1.58
N LEU A 98 -1.55 14.83 -1.90
CA LEU A 98 -0.46 14.73 -0.96
C LEU A 98 0.71 15.59 -1.42
N ASN A 99 1.55 16.11 -0.52
CA ASN A 99 2.82 16.73 -0.93
C ASN A 99 3.85 15.62 -1.23
N SER A 100 3.90 14.61 -0.36
CA SER A 100 4.66 13.37 -0.51
C SER A 100 3.85 12.19 0.02
N LEU A 101 4.23 10.95 -0.28
CA LEU A 101 3.47 9.78 0.14
C LEU A 101 3.60 9.51 1.65
N PHE A 102 4.83 9.57 2.18
CA PHE A 102 5.15 9.27 3.57
C PHE A 102 6.07 10.32 4.22
N ASP A 103 5.95 10.51 5.52
CA ASP A 103 6.92 11.24 6.35
C ASP A 103 7.81 10.26 7.13
N GLY A 104 8.97 9.90 6.57
CA GLY A 104 10.00 9.15 7.29
C GLY A 104 9.61 7.72 7.70
N ILE A 105 9.40 6.84 6.73
CA ILE A 105 9.16 5.40 6.99
C ILE A 105 10.45 4.58 6.96
N ASP A 106 10.52 3.55 7.79
CA ASP A 106 11.63 2.60 7.85
C ASP A 106 11.25 1.23 7.26
N GLU A 107 12.21 0.30 7.24
CA GLU A 107 12.05 -1.02 6.64
C GLU A 107 11.22 -2.01 7.49
N SER A 108 10.78 -1.61 8.70
CA SER A 108 9.95 -2.45 9.58
C SER A 108 8.47 -2.49 9.19
N ASN A 109 8.08 -1.70 8.19
CA ASN A 109 6.71 -1.71 7.66
C ASN A 109 6.35 -3.04 6.98
N SER A 110 5.04 -3.35 6.97
CA SER A 110 4.49 -4.58 6.39
C SER A 110 3.76 -4.38 5.05
N VAL A 111 3.93 -3.21 4.41
CA VAL A 111 3.15 -2.85 3.21
C VAL A 111 3.55 -3.73 2.03
N ARG A 112 2.54 -4.39 1.45
CA ARG A 112 2.65 -5.30 0.30
C ARG A 112 1.94 -4.76 -0.94
N ALA A 113 0.93 -3.92 -0.76
CA ALA A 113 0.17 -3.33 -1.85
C ALA A 113 0.02 -1.82 -1.67
N LEU A 114 0.23 -1.09 -2.75
CA LEU A 114 0.03 0.35 -2.83
C LEU A 114 -0.80 0.67 -4.08
N ASP A 115 -2.02 1.16 -3.84
CA ASP A 115 -2.98 1.50 -4.88
C ASP A 115 -3.29 3.01 -4.83
N LEU A 116 -3.11 3.68 -5.97
CA LEU A 116 -3.29 5.12 -6.11
C LEU A 116 -4.29 5.39 -7.22
N PHE A 117 -5.39 6.06 -6.91
CA PHE A 117 -6.39 6.43 -7.90
C PHE A 117 -6.74 7.90 -7.84
N ARG A 118 -6.47 8.64 -8.92
CA ARG A 118 -6.66 10.10 -8.97
C ARG A 118 -5.97 10.79 -7.79
N VAL A 119 -4.69 10.48 -7.60
CA VAL A 119 -3.86 11.07 -6.55
C VAL A 119 -2.93 12.12 -7.15
N GLU A 120 -2.99 13.33 -6.61
CA GLU A 120 -2.07 14.41 -6.94
C GLU A 120 -0.94 14.47 -5.93
N PHE A 121 0.29 14.64 -6.42
CA PHE A 121 1.45 14.95 -5.59
C PHE A 121 1.83 16.42 -5.77
N GLY A 122 2.50 17.01 -4.77
CA GLY A 122 3.02 18.38 -4.87
C GLY A 122 4.09 18.54 -5.96
N GLN A 123 4.72 17.44 -6.35
CA GLN A 123 5.68 17.30 -7.44
C GLN A 123 5.34 16.05 -8.27
N THR A 124 6.29 15.52 -9.04
CA THR A 124 6.17 14.18 -9.64
C THR A 124 6.07 13.09 -8.58
N PHE A 125 5.58 11.91 -8.97
CA PHE A 125 5.46 10.78 -8.05
C PHE A 125 6.78 10.45 -7.32
N PRO A 126 6.79 10.38 -5.97
CA PRO A 126 8.02 10.29 -5.19
C PRO A 126 8.52 8.83 -5.10
N TRP A 127 9.09 8.29 -6.17
CA TRP A 127 9.57 6.90 -6.21
C TRP A 127 10.53 6.54 -5.08
N SER A 128 11.41 7.47 -4.69
CA SER A 128 12.32 7.32 -3.55
C SER A 128 11.67 6.89 -2.24
N GLN A 129 10.40 7.25 -2.02
CA GLN A 129 9.66 6.87 -0.82
C GLN A 129 9.17 5.42 -0.82
N LEU A 130 9.29 4.70 -1.93
CA LEU A 130 9.00 3.26 -1.98
C LEU A 130 10.19 2.39 -1.54
N LYS A 131 11.40 2.97 -1.42
CA LYS A 131 12.63 2.25 -1.07
C LYS A 131 12.56 1.47 0.26
N PRO A 132 11.90 1.98 1.32
CA PRO A 132 11.74 1.24 2.57
C PRO A 132 10.69 0.13 2.51
N LEU A 133 9.84 0.08 1.47
CA LEU A 133 8.77 -0.92 1.33
C LEU A 133 9.32 -2.26 0.80
N LYS A 134 10.14 -2.95 1.61
CA LYS A 134 10.79 -4.23 1.22
C LYS A 134 9.82 -5.37 0.96
N ASN A 135 8.58 -5.23 1.40
CA ASN A 135 7.52 -6.20 1.21
C ASN A 135 6.60 -5.87 0.03
N LEU A 136 6.80 -4.74 -0.66
CA LEU A 136 5.92 -4.31 -1.75
C LEU A 136 5.94 -5.34 -2.89
N ARG A 137 4.76 -5.89 -3.22
CA ARG A 137 4.53 -6.86 -4.30
C ARG A 137 3.62 -6.32 -5.39
N THR A 138 2.74 -5.37 -5.04
CA THR A 138 1.75 -4.80 -5.94
C THR A 138 1.83 -3.29 -5.92
N PHE A 139 2.01 -2.69 -7.09
CA PHE A 139 1.87 -1.25 -7.28
C PHE A 139 0.88 -0.97 -8.40
N VAL A 140 -0.21 -0.31 -8.03
CA VAL A 140 -1.25 0.13 -8.96
C VAL A 140 -1.37 1.64 -8.88
N ALA A 141 -1.27 2.30 -10.02
CA ALA A 141 -1.58 3.72 -10.13
C ALA A 141 -2.49 3.95 -11.32
N ALA A 142 -3.57 4.69 -11.10
CA ALA A 142 -4.52 5.05 -12.14
C ALA A 142 -4.93 6.52 -12.03
N ARG A 143 -4.86 7.25 -13.14
CA ARG A 143 -5.16 8.69 -13.21
C ARG A 143 -4.34 9.55 -12.24
N SER A 144 -3.12 9.11 -11.93
CA SER A 144 -2.16 9.85 -11.10
C SER A 144 -0.95 10.20 -11.96
N PHE A 145 -0.38 11.40 -11.83
CA PHE A 145 0.69 11.86 -12.73
C PHE A 145 2.03 11.16 -12.44
N ILE A 146 2.39 10.19 -13.29
CA ILE A 146 3.63 9.41 -13.25
C ILE A 146 4.23 9.42 -14.67
N PRO A 147 4.97 10.49 -15.04
CA PRO A 147 5.35 10.73 -16.42
C PRO A 147 6.38 9.74 -16.97
N GLU A 148 7.12 9.06 -16.10
CA GLU A 148 8.19 8.16 -16.50
C GLU A 148 8.42 6.97 -15.55
N LEU A 149 8.91 5.88 -16.14
CA LEU A 149 9.53 4.74 -15.46
C LEU A 149 11.01 4.72 -15.80
N ALA A 150 11.83 5.36 -14.96
CA ALA A 150 13.26 5.55 -15.17
C ALA A 150 14.07 5.12 -13.93
N ASP A 151 15.30 5.65 -13.79
CA ASP A 151 16.26 5.26 -12.75
C ASP A 151 15.71 5.41 -11.33
N GLU A 152 14.83 6.39 -11.07
CA GLU A 152 14.23 6.55 -9.75
C GLU A 152 13.32 5.37 -9.40
N SER A 153 12.40 4.99 -10.29
CA SER A 153 11.56 3.80 -10.11
C SER A 153 12.38 2.50 -10.06
N LYS A 154 13.42 2.42 -10.90
CA LYS A 154 14.36 1.30 -10.95
C LYS A 154 15.05 1.08 -9.61
N ASN A 155 15.56 2.14 -9.00
CA ASN A 155 16.43 2.04 -7.83
C ASN A 155 15.67 1.98 -6.50
N ASN A 156 14.40 2.42 -6.49
CA ASN A 156 13.64 2.56 -5.25
C ASN A 156 12.46 1.61 -5.13
N VAL A 157 12.01 0.95 -6.20
CA VAL A 157 10.97 -0.07 -6.11
C VAL A 157 11.57 -1.42 -5.75
N ASN A 158 10.89 -2.15 -4.88
CA ASN A 158 11.27 -3.50 -4.49
C ASN A 158 11.47 -4.43 -5.69
N LYS A 159 12.58 -5.18 -5.71
CA LYS A 159 12.96 -6.08 -6.81
C LYS A 159 12.07 -7.33 -6.87
N GLU A 160 11.35 -7.62 -5.80
CA GLU A 160 10.37 -8.72 -5.73
C GLU A 160 8.94 -8.25 -6.09
N LEU A 161 8.80 -7.13 -6.80
CA LEU A 161 7.51 -6.67 -7.32
C LEU A 161 6.92 -7.72 -8.27
N ILE A 162 5.64 -8.04 -8.09
CA ILE A 162 4.91 -9.05 -8.86
C ILE A 162 3.98 -8.40 -9.89
N TYR A 163 3.27 -7.35 -9.46
CA TYR A 163 2.25 -6.67 -10.25
C TYR A 163 2.57 -5.18 -10.36
N LEU A 164 2.67 -4.69 -11.59
CA LEU A 164 2.80 -3.28 -11.90
C LEU A 164 1.69 -2.86 -12.85
N THR A 165 0.79 -1.98 -12.39
CA THR A 165 -0.28 -1.41 -13.21
C THR A 165 -0.21 0.11 -13.19
N LEU A 166 -0.10 0.69 -14.38
CA LEU A 166 -0.20 2.12 -14.64
C LEU A 166 -1.34 2.33 -15.64
N HIS A 167 -2.34 3.12 -15.29
CA HIS A 167 -3.45 3.43 -16.19
C HIS A 167 -3.75 4.92 -16.23
N GLU A 168 -3.76 5.55 -17.40
CA GLU A 168 -3.98 7.01 -17.51
C GLU A 168 -3.01 7.84 -16.65
N THR A 169 -1.80 7.34 -16.41
CA THR A 169 -0.81 8.01 -15.54
C THR A 169 0.10 9.00 -16.27
N HIS A 170 -0.13 9.21 -17.57
CA HIS A 170 0.71 10.03 -18.44
C HIS A 170 2.15 9.52 -18.57
N THR A 171 2.39 8.24 -18.32
CA THR A 171 3.70 7.59 -18.50
C THR A 171 4.07 7.55 -19.98
N ARG A 172 4.91 8.49 -20.41
CA ARG A 172 5.35 8.65 -21.80
C ARG A 172 6.76 8.13 -22.04
N TRP A 173 7.55 8.00 -20.99
CA TRP A 173 8.94 7.55 -21.04
C TRP A 173 9.15 6.29 -20.19
N ILE A 174 9.82 5.30 -20.77
CA ILE A 174 10.23 4.08 -20.10
C ILE A 174 11.70 3.84 -20.47
N SER A 175 12.57 3.75 -19.46
CA SER A 175 13.98 3.48 -19.65
C SER A 175 14.22 2.04 -20.09
N ASP A 176 15.29 1.86 -20.85
CA ASP A 176 15.71 0.55 -21.32
C ASP A 176 16.05 -0.36 -20.13
N GLY A 177 15.62 -1.62 -20.20
CA GLY A 177 15.86 -2.63 -19.18
C GLY A 177 15.11 -2.44 -17.86
N ILE A 178 14.16 -1.50 -17.77
CA ILE A 178 13.48 -1.20 -16.50
C ILE A 178 12.85 -2.44 -15.85
N PHE A 179 12.25 -3.34 -16.63
CA PHE A 179 11.56 -4.51 -16.09
C PHE A 179 12.49 -5.68 -15.81
N SER A 180 13.74 -5.63 -16.27
CA SER A 180 14.74 -6.66 -15.98
C SER A 180 15.18 -6.68 -14.53
N GLU A 181 14.86 -5.62 -13.79
CA GLU A 181 15.23 -5.41 -12.39
C GLU A 181 14.30 -6.15 -11.43
N TYR A 182 13.10 -6.50 -11.87
CA TYR A 182 12.08 -7.12 -11.03
C TYR A 182 12.10 -8.64 -11.23
N SER A 183 12.71 -9.35 -10.30
CA SER A 183 12.99 -10.79 -10.38
C SER A 183 11.74 -11.66 -10.28
N ASP A 184 10.64 -11.11 -9.76
CA ASP A 184 9.35 -11.79 -9.55
C ASP A 184 8.20 -11.21 -10.38
N LEU A 185 8.49 -10.30 -11.30
CA LEU A 185 7.46 -9.62 -12.07
C LEU A 185 6.72 -10.59 -12.98
N ARG A 186 5.40 -10.61 -12.81
CA ARG A 186 4.46 -11.52 -13.48
C ARG A 186 3.56 -10.83 -14.47
N GLU A 187 3.16 -9.61 -14.13
CA GLU A 187 2.22 -8.83 -14.91
C GLU A 187 2.61 -7.36 -14.98
N ILE A 188 2.56 -6.82 -16.19
CA ILE A 188 2.73 -5.40 -16.49
C ILE A 188 1.49 -4.93 -17.25
N VAL A 189 0.84 -3.91 -16.74
CA VAL A 189 -0.24 -3.18 -17.42
C VAL A 189 0.14 -1.71 -17.49
N ILE A 190 0.30 -1.16 -18.69
CA ILE A 190 0.53 0.28 -18.92
C ILE A 190 -0.51 0.77 -19.91
N GLY A 191 -1.73 0.97 -19.44
CA GLY A 191 -2.88 1.29 -20.29
C GLY A 191 -3.12 2.79 -20.41
N ASN A 192 -3.37 3.28 -21.63
CA ASN A 192 -3.78 4.67 -21.87
C ASN A 192 -2.83 5.74 -21.27
N CYS A 193 -1.52 5.46 -21.25
CA CYS A 193 -0.50 6.35 -20.66
C CYS A 193 0.15 7.31 -21.66
N GLY A 194 -0.11 7.14 -22.96
CA GLY A 194 0.48 7.97 -24.01
C GLY A 194 1.89 7.55 -24.43
N LEU A 195 2.26 6.29 -24.20
CA LEU A 195 3.50 5.71 -24.75
C LEU A 195 3.49 5.81 -26.28
N ARG A 196 4.57 6.35 -26.86
CA ARG A 196 4.70 6.50 -28.32
C ARG A 196 5.23 5.24 -28.99
N SER A 197 6.03 4.45 -28.27
CA SER A 197 6.60 3.22 -28.77
C SER A 197 6.86 2.24 -27.63
N VAL A 198 6.77 0.96 -27.96
CA VAL A 198 7.15 -0.14 -27.08
C VAL A 198 8.44 -0.73 -27.62
N LYS A 199 9.49 -0.75 -26.80
CA LYS A 199 10.78 -1.33 -27.17
C LYS A 199 10.95 -2.70 -26.54
N ARG A 200 11.54 -3.63 -27.31
CA ARG A 200 11.84 -4.98 -26.82
C ARG A 200 12.82 -4.99 -25.63
N ASN A 201 13.69 -4.00 -25.53
CA ASN A 201 14.70 -3.91 -24.47
C ASN A 201 14.15 -3.39 -23.14
N TYR A 202 12.86 -3.03 -23.03
CA TYR A 202 12.24 -2.76 -21.72
C TYR A 202 12.16 -4.02 -20.84
N PHE A 203 12.03 -5.19 -21.48
CA PHE A 203 11.71 -6.46 -20.83
C PHE A 203 12.94 -7.36 -20.61
N PRO A 204 12.91 -8.22 -19.57
CA PRO A 204 13.96 -9.20 -19.31
C PRO A 204 14.17 -10.20 -20.44
N ARG A 205 15.39 -10.75 -20.53
CA ARG A 205 15.77 -11.81 -21.47
C ARG A 205 16.52 -12.93 -20.73
N PRO A 206 15.91 -14.13 -20.57
CA PRO A 206 14.52 -14.49 -20.86
C PRO A 206 13.55 -13.87 -19.84
N ALA A 207 12.30 -13.62 -20.25
CA ALA A 207 11.24 -13.13 -19.37
C ALA A 207 10.52 -14.29 -18.64
N ALA A 208 11.26 -15.07 -17.85
CA ALA A 208 10.83 -16.40 -17.39
C ALA A 208 9.55 -16.41 -16.53
N LYS A 209 9.27 -15.34 -15.77
CA LYS A 209 8.09 -15.24 -14.90
C LYS A 209 7.00 -14.32 -15.44
N LEU A 210 7.30 -13.51 -16.45
CA LEU A 210 6.39 -12.52 -17.01
C LEU A 210 5.44 -13.21 -17.99
N PHE A 211 4.17 -13.38 -17.59
CA PHE A 211 3.17 -14.05 -18.42
C PHE A 211 2.09 -13.11 -18.97
N GLN A 212 1.97 -11.89 -18.44
CA GLN A 212 1.02 -10.90 -18.93
C GLN A 212 1.67 -9.53 -19.17
N ILE A 213 1.48 -9.02 -20.39
CA ILE A 213 1.91 -7.68 -20.81
C ILE A 213 0.75 -7.03 -21.55
N LYS A 214 0.27 -5.90 -21.02
CA LYS A 214 -0.74 -5.04 -21.65
C LYS A 214 -0.18 -3.62 -21.70
N LEU A 215 -0.09 -3.01 -22.87
CA LEU A 215 0.53 -1.68 -23.10
C LEU A 215 -0.38 -0.83 -23.98
#